data_AF-A0A367LTS3-F1
#
_entry.id   AF-A0A367LTS3-F1
#
_cell.length_a   1.000
_cell.length_b   1.000
_cell.length_c   1.000
_cell.angle_alpha   90.00
_cell.angle_beta   90.00
_cell.angle_gamma   90.00
#
_symmetry.space_group_name_H-M   'P 1'
#
loop_
_entity.id
_entity.type
_entity.pdbx_description
1 polymer ?
#
loop_
_entity_poly.entity_id
_entity_poly.type
_entity_poly.pdbx_seq_one_letter_code
_entity_poly.pdbx_strand_id
1 'polypeptide(L)' 'ITHDVEMMREVGYCSGMENYSCYFSERDPASPPITLLDYLPKDGLLFVDESHVMVPQISAMYRGDQARKETLIDYGFR' A
#
# COMPACT_ATOMS: atom_id res chain seq x y z
N ILE A 1 -15.64 -7.69 5.11
CA ILE A 1 -15.01 -8.72 4.24
C ILE A 1 -16.04 -9.40 3.34
N THR A 2 -17.09 -10.07 3.84
CA THR A 2 -18.09 -10.77 2.99
C THR A 2 -18.76 -9.85 1.96
N HIS A 3 -19.12 -8.63 2.36
CA HIS A 3 -19.71 -7.63 1.47
C HIS A 3 -18.76 -7.17 0.36
N ASP A 4 -17.46 -7.07 0.64
CA ASP A 4 -16.46 -6.62 -0.35
C ASP A 4 -16.33 -7.65 -1.47
N VAL A 5 -16.37 -8.95 -1.13
CA VAL A 5 -16.32 -10.05 -2.10
C VAL A 5 -17.56 -10.09 -2.99
N GLU A 6 -18.75 -9.84 -2.42
CA GLU A 6 -19.99 -9.72 -3.20
C GLU A 6 -19.90 -8.54 -4.18
N MET A 7 -19.51 -7.36 -3.70
CA MET A 7 -19.34 -6.16 -4.53
C MET A 7 -18.32 -6.36 -5.67
N MET A 8 -17.18 -7.02 -5.37
CA MET A 8 -16.20 -7.35 -6.40
C MET A 8 -16.74 -8.34 -7.45
N ARG A 9 -17.61 -9.27 -7.08
CA ARG A 9 -18.20 -10.24 -8.02
C ARG A 9 -19.30 -9.64 -8.89
N GLU A 10 -20.12 -8.75 -8.32
CA GLU A 10 -21.27 -8.17 -9.02
C GLU A 10 -20.91 -6.92 -9.82
N VAL A 11 -20.06 -6.06 -9.27
CA VAL A 11 -19.76 -4.72 -9.81
C VAL A 11 -18.31 -4.63 -10.32
N GLY A 12 -17.43 -5.55 -9.90
CA GLY A 12 -15.99 -5.50 -10.23
C GLY A 12 -15.18 -4.54 -9.34
N TYR A 13 -15.79 -3.94 -8.32
CA TYR A 13 -15.16 -2.96 -7.43
C TYR A 13 -15.79 -3.00 -6.03
N CYS A 14 -14.99 -2.72 -5.00
CA CYS A 14 -15.45 -2.49 -3.64
C CYS A 14 -14.73 -1.31 -3.00
N SER A 15 -15.31 -0.72 -1.94
CA SER A 15 -14.60 0.29 -1.16
C SER A 15 -13.41 -0.32 -0.42
N GLY A 16 -12.25 0.34 -0.48
CA GLY A 16 -11.03 -0.16 0.15
C GLY A 16 -10.38 -1.31 -0.64
N MET A 17 -10.58 -1.38 -1.96
CA MET A 17 -10.03 -2.42 -2.83
C MET A 17 -8.50 -2.54 -2.74
N GLU A 18 -7.80 -1.45 -2.40
CA GLU A 18 -6.35 -1.42 -2.19
C GLU A 18 -5.87 -2.34 -1.06
N ASN A 19 -6.73 -2.68 -0.11
CA ASN A 19 -6.42 -3.65 0.96
C ASN A 19 -6.26 -5.08 0.42
N TYR A 20 -6.73 -5.34 -0.81
CA TYR A 20 -6.61 -6.62 -1.50
C TYR A 20 -5.51 -6.60 -2.60
N SER A 21 -4.69 -5.54 -2.65
CA SER A 21 -3.68 -5.31 -3.70
C SER A 21 -2.69 -6.46 -3.88
N CYS A 22 -2.28 -7.15 -2.82
CA CYS A 22 -1.37 -8.31 -2.92
C CYS A 22 -2.01 -9.46 -3.71
N TYR A 23 -3.31 -9.70 -3.55
CA TYR A 23 -4.03 -10.76 -4.25
C TYR A 23 -4.19 -10.44 -5.74
N PHE A 24 -4.43 -9.18 -6.11
CA PHE A 24 -4.56 -8.79 -7.52
C PHE A 24 -3.24 -8.77 -8.28
N SER A 25 -2.13 -8.57 -7.58
CA SER A 25 -0.81 -8.53 -8.19
C SER A 25 -0.11 -9.90 -8.22
N GLU A 26 -0.74 -10.94 -7.65
CA GLU A 26 -0.18 -12.29 -7.52
C GLU A 26 1.23 -12.28 -6.87
N ARG A 27 1.45 -11.34 -5.95
CA ARG A 27 2.74 -11.17 -5.26
C ARG A 27 2.69 -11.82 -3.90
N ASP A 28 3.87 -12.22 -3.41
CA ASP A 28 4.05 -12.59 -2.01
C ASP A 28 3.60 -11.41 -1.12
N PRO A 29 2.65 -11.61 -0.19
CA PRO A 29 2.23 -10.56 0.75
C PRO A 29 3.37 -9.96 1.58
N ALA A 30 4.48 -10.68 1.75
CA ALA A 30 5.68 -10.17 2.42
C ALA A 30 6.57 -9.32 1.50
N SER A 31 6.35 -9.35 0.18
CA SER A 31 7.12 -8.56 -0.77
C SER A 31 6.73 -7.07 -0.72
N PRO A 32 7.67 -6.15 -1.02
CA PRO A 32 7.33 -4.74 -1.15
C PRO A 32 6.24 -4.53 -2.20
N PRO A 33 5.28 -3.60 -1.96
CA PRO A 33 4.22 -3.31 -2.92
C PRO A 33 4.81 -2.64 -4.16
N ILE A 34 4.04 -2.70 -5.26
CA ILE A 34 4.33 -1.89 -6.43
C ILE A 34 4.06 -0.42 -6.09
N THR A 35 4.98 0.46 -6.46
CA THR A 35 4.91 1.90 -6.25
C THR A 35 5.14 2.65 -7.56
N LEU A 36 5.05 3.98 -7.52
CA LEU A 36 5.40 4.82 -8.67
C LEU A 36 6.82 4.53 -9.20
N LEU A 37 7.78 4.21 -8.32
CA LEU A 37 9.17 3.97 -8.70
C LEU A 37 9.34 2.75 -9.63
N ASP A 38 8.40 1.82 -9.62
CA ASP A 38 8.44 0.64 -10.51
C ASP A 38 8.13 0.99 -11.97
N TYR A 39 7.41 2.09 -12.21
CA TYR A 39 7.04 2.57 -13.54
C TYR A 39 8.04 3.55 -14.14
N LEU A 40 9.01 4.03 -13.35
CA LEU A 40 10.02 5.00 -13.79
C LEU A 40 11.24 4.28 -14.40
N PRO A 41 11.99 4.97 -15.29
CA PRO A 41 13.26 4.46 -15.81
C PRO A 41 14.22 4.08 -14.68
N LYS A 42 14.88 2.92 -14.81
CA LYS A 42 15.81 2.41 -13.77
C LYS A 42 17.07 3.27 -13.65
N ASP A 43 17.40 4.02 -14.69
CA ASP A 43 18.48 5.01 -14.79
C ASP A 43 17.98 6.45 -14.58
N GLY A 44 16.75 6.63 -14.11
CA GLY A 44 16.18 7.93 -13.82
C GLY A 44 16.89 8.66 -12.68
N LEU A 45 16.77 9.99 -12.69
CA LEU A 45 17.29 10.85 -11.63
C LEU A 45 16.18 11.24 -10.65
N LEU A 46 16.39 10.95 -9.37
CA LEU A 46 15.49 11.35 -8.28
C LEU A 46 16.06 12.56 -7.55
N PHE A 47 15.29 13.64 -7.47
CA PHE A 47 15.59 14.78 -6.64
C PHE A 47 14.78 14.70 -5.34
N VAL A 48 15.46 14.85 -4.21
CA VAL A 48 14.83 14.96 -2.89
C VAL A 48 15.07 16.37 -2.40
N ASP A 49 14.07 17.23 -2.62
CA ASP A 49 14.09 18.59 -2.09
C ASP A 49 13.97 18.56 -0.56
N GLU A 50 14.57 19.54 0.11
CA GLU A 50 14.63 19.62 1.57
C GLU A 50 14.98 18.28 2.26
N SER A 51 16.05 17.64 1.77
CA SER A 51 16.43 16.27 2.15
C SER A 51 16.60 16.06 3.66
N HIS A 52 17.01 17.11 4.39
CA HIS A 52 17.14 17.08 5.84
C HIS A 52 15.80 16.86 6.58
N VAL A 53 14.67 17.16 5.92
CA VAL A 53 13.31 16.86 6.40
C VAL A 53 12.74 15.62 5.72
N MET A 54 12.89 15.53 4.39
CA MET A 54 12.26 14.47 3.59
C MET A 54 12.83 13.08 3.86
N VAL A 55 14.14 12.95 4.11
CA VAL A 55 14.76 11.63 4.40
C VAL A 55 14.25 11.02 5.72
N PRO A 56 14.20 11.77 6.84
CA PRO A 56 13.52 11.31 8.05
C PRO A 56 12.04 10.97 7.81
N GLN A 57 11.31 11.78 7.04
CA GLN A 57 9.90 11.56 6.76
C GLN A 57 9.66 10.24 6.03
N ILE A 58 10.38 9.97 4.93
CA ILE A 58 10.27 8.71 4.16
C ILE A 58 10.56 7.50 5.06
N SER A 59 11.58 7.60 5.91
CA SER A 59 11.96 6.54 6.84
C SER A 59 10.86 6.21 7.87
N ALA A 60 10.06 7.21 8.24
CA ALA A 60 8.97 7.06 9.21
C ALA A 60 7.66 6.53 8.58
N MET A 61 7.47 6.67 7.26
CA MET A 61 6.21 6.34 6.59
C MET A 61 5.76 4.90 6.85
N TYR A 62 6.67 3.94 6.71
CA TYR A 62 6.36 2.52 6.91
C TYR A 62 5.83 2.24 8.32
N ARG A 63 6.54 2.72 9.35
CA ARG A 63 6.15 2.48 10.76
C ARG A 63 4.82 3.14 11.10
N GLY A 64 4.59 4.34 10.58
CA GLY A 64 3.33 5.07 10.79
C GLY A 64 2.14 4.36 10.15
N ASP A 65 2.29 3.89 8.91
CA ASP A 65 1.24 3.13 8.23
C ASP A 65 1.00 1.76 8.87
N GLN A 66 2.07 1.05 9.26
CA GLN A 66 1.99 -0.23 9.94
C GLN A 66 1.20 -0.13 11.25
N ALA A 67 1.54 0.81 12.14
CA ALA A 67 0.86 0.97 13.43
C ALA A 67 -0.65 1.23 13.28
N ARG A 68 -1.02 2.04 12.28
CA ARG A 68 -2.43 2.31 11.97
C ARG A 68 -3.14 1.07 11.42
N LYS A 69 -2.49 0.31 10.53
CA LYS A 69 -3.07 -0.91 9.95
C LYS A 69 -3.19 -2.04 10.99
N GLU A 70 -2.20 -2.22 11.85
CA GLU A 70 -2.24 -3.20 12.95
C GLU A 70 -3.46 -2.97 13.84
N THR A 71 -3.74 -1.72 14.20
CA THR A 71 -4.95 -1.39 14.97
C THR A 71 -6.24 -1.85 14.25
N LEU A 72 -6.35 -1.65 12.93
CA LEU A 72 -7.53 -2.10 12.18
C LEU A 72 -7.68 -3.61 12.17
N ILE A 73 -6.56 -4.34 12.10
CA ILE A 73 -6.52 -5.80 12.12
C ILE A 73 -6.91 -6.32 13.51
N ASP A 74 -6.34 -5.75 14.57
CA ASP A 74 -6.59 -6.16 15.97
C ASP A 74 -8.07 -6.05 16.35
N TYR A 75 -8.78 -5.05 15.80
CA TYR A 75 -10.20 -4.86 16.02
C TYR A 75 -11.10 -5.47 14.92
N GLY A 76 -10.54 -6.22 13.96
CA GLY A 76 -11.29 -6.98 12.95
C GLY A 76 -11.98 -6.13 11.87
N PHE A 77 -11.51 -4.89 11.66
CA PHE A 77 -12.01 -4.03 10.56
C PHE A 77 -11.44 -4.44 9.20
N ARG A 78 -10.25 -5.04 9.19
CA ARG A 78 -9.52 -5.49 7.99
C ARG A 78 -8.80 -6.81 8.23
#